data_AF-A0A2V7TUC4-F1
#
_entry.id   AF-A0A2V7TUC4-F1
#
_cell.length_a   1.000
_cell.length_b   1.000
_cell.length_c   1.000
_cell.angle_alpha   90.00
_cell.angle_beta   90.00
_cell.angle_gamma   90.00
#
_symmetry.space_group_name_H-M   'P 1'
#
loop_
_entity.id
_entity.type
_entity.pdbx_description
1 polymer ?
#
loop_
_entity_poly.entity_id
_entity_poly.type
_entity_poly.pdbx_seq_one_letter_code
_entity_poly.pdbx_strand_id
1 'polypeptide(L)'
;FSAWLALDVPDTDFRVSLYEVMSDGTSVLLAEDVKRARYRESPEKETLVPSGAVQRYDFDQFPFFSRRLTPGSRLRLFLRCPNSIYLEKNWNGGGVVADESRKDARTAHVAVYHDASYPSALTVPVVTKP
;
A
#
# COMPACT_ATOMS: atom_id res chain seq x y z
N PHE A 1 -7.17 -3.82 -3.17
CA PHE A 1 -6.34 -3.10 -4.17
C PHE A 1 -5.23 -4.03 -4.58
N SER A 2 -5.10 -4.32 -5.88
CA SER A 2 -3.97 -5.07 -6.42
C SER A 2 -3.01 -4.08 -7.07
N ALA A 3 -1.74 -4.12 -6.68
CA ALA A 3 -0.72 -3.22 -7.18
C ALA A 3 0.42 -4.01 -7.83
N TRP A 4 0.91 -3.53 -8.97
CA TRP A 4 2.13 -4.00 -9.60
C TRP A 4 3.23 -2.99 -9.33
N LEU A 5 4.21 -3.38 -8.53
CA LEU A 5 5.25 -2.48 -8.03
C LEU A 5 6.63 -3.03 -8.37
N ALA A 6 7.58 -2.15 -8.69
CA ALA A 6 9.00 -2.49 -8.69
C ALA A 6 9.74 -1.63 -7.67
N LEU A 7 10.69 -2.24 -6.96
CA LEU A 7 11.48 -1.61 -5.90
C LEU A 7 12.95 -1.73 -6.21
N ASP A 8 13.75 -0.74 -5.82
CA ASP A 8 15.22 -0.83 -5.86
C ASP A 8 15.82 -1.46 -4.59
N VAL A 9 15.00 -1.65 -3.55
CA VAL A 9 15.36 -2.24 -2.25
C VAL A 9 14.78 -3.64 -2.06
N PRO A 10 15.42 -4.50 -1.24
CA PRO A 10 14.97 -5.87 -1.01
C PRO A 10 13.71 -5.97 -0.14
N ASP A 11 13.35 -4.92 0.60
CA ASP A 11 12.14 -4.87 1.42
C ASP A 11 11.74 -3.40 1.67
N THR A 12 10.45 -3.16 1.94
CA THR A 12 9.92 -1.90 2.45
C THR A 12 8.50 -2.12 2.98
N ASP A 13 7.92 -1.12 3.64
CA ASP A 13 6.52 -1.16 4.06
C ASP A 13 5.65 -0.34 3.11
N PHE A 14 4.43 -0.82 2.89
CA PHE A 14 3.39 -0.09 2.17
C PHE A 14 2.19 0.13 3.08
N ARG A 15 1.64 1.34 2.99
CA ARG A 15 0.30 1.65 3.50
C ARG A 15 -0.54 2.19 2.36
N VAL A 16 -1.72 1.64 2.21
CA VAL A 16 -2.70 2.07 1.22
C VAL A 16 -3.92 2.58 1.96
N SER A 17 -4.29 3.84 1.69
CA SER A 17 -5.42 4.51 2.33
C SER A 17 -6.41 4.94 1.27
N LEU A 18 -7.69 4.65 1.48
CA LEU A 18 -8.78 5.10 0.63
C LEU A 18 -9.52 6.25 1.33
N TYR A 19 -9.74 7.34 0.62
CA TYR A 19 -10.44 8.53 1.12
C TYR A 19 -11.64 8.88 0.23
N GLU A 20 -12.66 9.44 0.86
CA GLU A 20 -13.60 10.35 0.21
C GLU A 20 -13.02 11.76 0.27
N VAL A 21 -12.87 12.40 -0.88
CA VAL A 21 -12.53 13.82 -0.98
C VAL A 21 -13.80 14.56 -1.42
N MET A 22 -14.38 15.32 -0.50
CA MET A 22 -15.59 16.09 -0.72
C MET A 22 -15.31 17.35 -1.54
N SER A 23 -16.35 17.94 -2.13
CA SER A 23 -16.25 19.12 -3.00
C SER A 23 -15.68 20.36 -2.31
N ASP A 24 -15.78 20.45 -0.98
CA ASP A 24 -15.23 21.51 -0.14
C ASP A 24 -13.75 21.28 0.24
N GLY A 25 -13.16 20.16 -0.18
CA GLY A 25 -11.79 19.76 0.16
C GLY A 25 -11.68 18.88 1.42
N THR A 26 -12.77 18.63 2.14
CA THR A 26 -12.78 17.71 3.28
C THR A 26 -12.35 16.32 2.84
N SER A 27 -11.39 15.71 3.55
CA SER A 27 -10.85 14.39 3.25
C SER A 27 -11.19 13.41 4.36
N VAL A 28 -12.14 12.53 4.12
CA VAL A 28 -12.60 11.51 5.09
C VAL A 28 -11.93 10.18 4.78
N LEU A 29 -11.22 9.62 5.76
CA LEU A 29 -10.64 8.28 5.64
C LEU A 29 -11.75 7.22 5.61
N LEU A 30 -11.70 6.33 4.63
CA LEU A 30 -12.66 5.24 4.44
C LEU A 30 -12.08 3.89 4.84
N ALA A 31 -10.85 3.58 4.45
CA ALA A 31 -10.23 2.31 4.82
C ALA A 31 -8.72 2.43 4.66
N GLU A 32 -7.97 1.64 5.43
CA GLU A 32 -6.54 1.46 5.24
C GLU A 32 -6.19 -0.03 5.21
N ASP A 33 -5.13 -0.34 4.49
CA ASP A 33 -4.44 -1.63 4.55
C ASP A 33 -2.93 -1.39 4.59
N VAL A 34 -2.19 -2.31 5.19
CA VAL A 34 -0.73 -2.26 5.33
C VAL A 34 -0.12 -3.59 4.91
N LYS A 35 1.04 -3.52 4.26
CA LYS A 35 1.77 -4.71 3.84
C LYS A 35 3.26 -4.45 3.85
N ARG A 36 4.03 -5.32 4.50
CA ARG A 36 5.49 -5.36 4.39
C ARG A 36 5.88 -6.23 3.19
N ALA A 37 6.79 -5.73 2.35
CA ALA A 37 7.00 -6.25 1.01
C ALA A 37 7.55 -7.68 0.98
N ARG A 38 8.37 -8.05 1.97
CA ARG A 38 8.86 -9.43 2.12
C ARG A 38 7.75 -10.46 2.42
N TYR A 39 6.59 -10.02 2.91
CA TYR A 39 5.43 -10.87 3.20
C TYR A 39 4.33 -10.75 2.12
N ARG A 40 4.67 -10.30 0.91
CA ARG A 40 3.69 -10.09 -0.17
C ARG A 40 2.99 -11.39 -0.61
N GLU A 41 3.70 -12.52 -0.53
CA GLU A 41 3.23 -13.84 -0.94
C GLU A 41 2.60 -14.62 0.23
N SER A 42 3.07 -14.40 1.46
CA SER A 42 2.60 -15.10 2.65
C SER A 42 2.90 -14.29 3.91
N PRO A 43 2.00 -14.25 4.91
CA PRO A 43 2.30 -13.69 6.23
C PRO A 43 3.22 -14.58 7.09
N GLU A 44 3.36 -15.87 6.75
CA GLU A 44 4.16 -16.83 7.54
C GLU A 44 5.58 -16.99 7.03
N LYS A 45 5.79 -16.79 5.72
CA LYS A 45 7.09 -16.98 5.06
C LYS A 45 7.51 -15.70 4.37
N GLU A 46 8.66 -15.17 4.76
CA GLU A 46 9.27 -14.05 4.06
C GLU A 46 9.98 -14.50 2.77
N THR A 47 9.84 -13.67 1.74
CA THR A 47 10.60 -13.74 0.49
C THR A 47 11.04 -12.32 0.14
N LEU A 48 12.34 -12.02 0.13
CA LEU A 48 12.84 -10.69 -0.27
C LEU A 48 12.39 -10.33 -1.69
N VAL A 49 12.28 -9.02 -1.95
CA VAL A 49 11.90 -8.49 -3.26
C VAL A 49 13.14 -8.47 -4.17
N PRO A 50 13.08 -9.08 -5.36
CA PRO A 50 14.14 -8.92 -6.34
C PRO A 50 14.18 -7.46 -6.85
N SER A 51 15.32 -6.79 -6.69
CA SER A 51 15.48 -5.39 -7.10
C SER A 51 15.17 -5.21 -8.60
N GLY A 52 14.36 -4.19 -8.92
CA GLY A 52 13.92 -3.85 -10.28
C GLY A 52 12.84 -4.74 -10.88
N ALA A 53 12.50 -5.88 -10.26
CA ALA A 53 11.47 -6.77 -10.79
C ALA A 53 10.07 -6.26 -10.43
N VAL A 54 9.16 -6.27 -11.41
CA VAL A 54 7.74 -5.95 -11.17
C VAL A 54 7.10 -7.11 -10.44
N GLN A 55 6.61 -6.86 -9.23
CA GLN A 55 5.96 -7.83 -8.35
C GLN A 55 4.52 -7.40 -8.07
N ARG A 56 3.63 -8.38 -7.84
CA ARG A 56 2.24 -8.12 -7.47
C ARG A 56 2.09 -8.06 -5.95
N TYR A 57 1.31 -7.08 -5.49
CA TYR A 57 0.95 -6.86 -4.09
C TYR A 57 -0.56 -6.74 -3.99
N ASP A 58 -1.19 -7.71 -3.34
CA ASP A 58 -2.62 -7.67 -3.07
C ASP A 58 -2.87 -7.15 -1.66
N PHE A 59 -3.55 -6.00 -1.58
CA PHE A 59 -4.06 -5.37 -0.36
C PHE A 59 -5.55 -5.72 -0.25
N ASP A 60 -5.85 -6.84 0.41
CA ASP A 60 -7.18 -7.45 0.49
C ASP A 60 -7.80 -7.38 1.90
N GLN A 61 -7.13 -6.74 2.85
CA GLN A 61 -7.57 -6.62 4.24
C GLN A 61 -8.21 -5.25 4.54
N PHE A 62 -8.71 -4.54 3.53
CA PHE A 62 -9.44 -3.30 3.76
C PHE A 62 -10.70 -3.58 4.59
N PRO A 63 -10.87 -2.96 5.77
CA PRO A 63 -12.13 -3.02 6.50
C PRO A 63 -13.14 -2.11 5.81
N PHE A 64 -13.84 -2.64 4.80
CA PHE A 64 -14.91 -1.89 4.15
C PHE A 64 -16.12 -1.74 5.08
N PHE A 65 -16.70 -0.55 5.08
CA PHE A 65 -17.96 -0.26 5.74
C PHE A 65 -18.92 0.43 4.76
N SER A 66 -20.22 0.37 5.06
CA SER A 66 -21.22 1.03 4.23
C SER A 66 -21.22 2.54 4.47
N ARG A 67 -20.96 3.31 3.41
CA ARG A 67 -21.03 4.77 3.40
C ARG A 67 -21.61 5.24 2.10
N ARG A 68 -22.58 6.16 2.17
CA ARG A 68 -23.03 6.93 1.01
C ARG A 68 -22.09 8.13 0.85
N LEU A 69 -21.37 8.20 -0.27
CA LEU A 69 -20.54 9.35 -0.59
C LEU A 69 -21.42 10.54 -0.95
N THR A 70 -20.98 11.74 -0.59
CA THR A 70 -21.68 12.98 -0.94
C THR A 70 -21.62 13.23 -2.45
N PRO A 71 -22.69 13.73 -3.08
CA PRO A 71 -22.65 14.11 -4.49
C PRO A 71 -21.50 15.09 -4.79
N GLY A 72 -20.74 14.80 -5.85
CA GLY A 72 -19.55 15.57 -6.23
C GLY A 72 -18.24 15.12 -5.55
N SER A 73 -18.30 14.26 -4.54
CA SER A 73 -17.11 13.67 -3.94
C SER A 73 -16.32 12.81 -4.94
N ARG A 74 -15.02 12.64 -4.66
CA ARG A 74 -14.10 11.77 -5.39
C ARG A 74 -13.51 10.72 -4.46
N LEU A 75 -13.25 9.53 -4.98
CA LEU A 75 -12.40 8.56 -4.30
C LEU A 75 -10.93 8.91 -4.57
N ARG A 76 -10.12 8.89 -3.51
CA ARG A 76 -8.66 9.03 -3.60
C ARG A 76 -7.99 7.85 -2.94
N LEU A 77 -7.22 7.09 -3.71
CA LEU A 77 -6.34 6.05 -3.21
C LEU A 77 -4.94 6.63 -2.97
N PHE A 78 -4.35 6.36 -1.81
CA PHE A 78 -3.03 6.85 -1.45
C PHE A 78 -2.13 5.70 -1.00
N LEU A 79 -1.17 5.33 -1.85
CA LEU A 79 -0.10 4.37 -1.56
C LEU A 79 1.14 5.12 -1.10
N ARG A 80 1.71 4.72 0.04
CA ARG A 80 2.95 5.32 0.59
C ARG A 80 3.79 4.30 1.33
N CYS A 81 5.07 4.60 1.51
CA CYS A 81 5.91 3.96 2.51
C CYS A 81 5.78 4.71 3.84
N PRO A 82 5.15 4.12 4.89
CA PRO A 82 4.91 4.84 6.13
C PRO A 82 6.22 5.07 6.91
N ASN A 83 6.37 6.27 7.48
CA ASN A 83 7.42 6.59 8.45
C ASN A 83 6.74 7.18 9.69
N SER A 84 6.51 6.35 10.71
CA SER A 84 5.64 6.64 11.84
C SER A 84 6.20 6.05 13.13
N ILE A 85 5.87 6.65 14.26
CA ILE A 85 6.18 6.10 15.59
C ILE A 85 5.26 4.94 15.98
N TYR A 86 4.15 4.75 15.26
CA TYR A 86 3.14 3.73 15.56
C TYR A 86 3.41 2.37 14.90
N LEU A 87 4.45 2.25 14.08
CA LEU A 87 4.84 1.02 13.41
C LEU A 87 6.33 0.75 13.65
N GLU A 88 6.73 -0.51 13.70
CA GLU A 88 8.14 -0.88 13.61
C GLU A 88 8.72 -0.33 12.30
N LYS A 89 9.85 0.35 12.39
CA LYS A 89 10.46 1.02 11.24
C LYS A 89 11.16 0.03 10.33
N ASN A 90 10.70 -0.10 9.09
CA ASN A 90 11.45 -0.81 8.05
C ASN A 90 12.60 0.08 7.54
N TRP A 91 13.84 -0.41 7.61
CA TRP A 91 15.03 0.31 7.14
C TRP A 91 15.34 0.05 5.66
N ASN A 92 14.51 -0.76 5.00
CA ASN A 92 14.63 -1.15 3.59
C ASN A 92 15.87 -2.00 3.28
N GLY A 93 16.51 -2.60 4.30
CA GLY A 93 17.72 -3.40 4.17
C GLY A 93 17.48 -4.89 3.90
N GLY A 94 16.30 -5.41 4.27
CA GLY A 94 15.93 -6.81 4.14
C GLY A 94 16.44 -7.70 5.28
N GLY A 95 17.14 -7.15 6.27
CA GLY A 95 17.60 -7.88 7.45
C GLY A 95 16.51 -8.06 8.51
N VAL A 96 16.93 -8.50 9.70
CA VAL A 96 16.07 -8.53 10.89
C VAL A 96 15.86 -7.09 11.35
N VAL A 97 14.63 -6.59 11.19
CA VAL A 97 14.32 -5.16 11.36
C VAL A 97 14.67 -4.64 12.76
N ALA A 98 14.49 -5.47 13.80
CA ALA A 98 14.81 -5.13 15.18
C ALA A 98 16.31 -4.91 15.44
N ASP A 99 17.18 -5.50 14.61
CA ASP A 99 18.63 -5.38 14.72
C ASP A 99 19.19 -4.27 13.81
N GLU A 100 18.39 -3.77 12.86
CA GLU A 100 18.76 -2.71 11.93
C GLU A 100 18.67 -1.32 12.57
N SER A 101 19.47 -0.40 12.05
CA SER A 101 19.59 0.96 12.55
C SER A 101 19.62 1.99 11.41
N ARG A 102 19.81 3.27 11.76
CA ARG A 102 20.05 4.34 10.77
C ARG A 102 21.20 4.05 9.83
N LYS A 103 22.20 3.25 10.23
CA LYS A 103 23.36 2.91 9.39
C LYS A 103 22.99 1.98 8.24
N ASP A 104 21.92 1.21 8.42
CA ASP A 104 21.45 0.19 7.48
C ASP A 104 20.36 0.75 6.54
N ALA A 105 19.89 1.97 6.84
CA ALA A 105 18.81 2.65 6.14
C ALA A 105 19.13 2.87 4.66
N ARG A 106 18.21 2.46 3.80
CA ARG A 106 18.26 2.74 2.35
C ARG A 106 17.06 3.60 1.95
N THR A 107 17.26 4.49 0.99
CA THR A 107 16.13 5.15 0.33
C THR A 107 15.49 4.15 -0.61
N ALA A 108 14.18 3.94 -0.47
CA ALA A 108 13.41 3.08 -1.36
C ALA A 108 12.78 3.91 -2.47
N HIS A 109 13.05 3.56 -3.72
CA HIS A 109 12.34 4.07 -4.88
C HIS A 109 11.32 3.02 -5.33
N VAL A 110 10.05 3.44 -5.38
CA VAL A 110 8.92 2.58 -5.68
C VAL A 110 8.29 3.04 -6.98
N ALA A 111 8.33 2.19 -8.01
CA ALA A 111 7.60 2.42 -9.25
C ALA A 111 6.24 1.71 -9.18
N VAL A 112 5.16 2.44 -9.49
CA VAL A 112 3.81 1.89 -9.60
C VAL A 112 3.47 1.71 -11.07
N TYR A 113 3.23 0.48 -11.49
CA TYR A 113 2.83 0.16 -12.86
C TYR A 113 1.31 0.09 -12.95
N HIS A 114 0.74 0.70 -13.97
CA HIS A 114 -0.70 0.76 -14.20
C HIS A 114 -1.00 0.86 -15.70
N ASP A 115 -0.63 -0.19 -16.44
CA ASP A 115 -0.86 -0.32 -17.87
C ASP A 115 -1.59 -1.66 -18.18
N ALA A 116 -1.76 -1.97 -19.47
CA ALA A 116 -2.47 -3.19 -19.89
C ALA A 116 -1.76 -4.49 -19.49
N SER A 117 -0.43 -4.48 -19.36
CA SER A 117 0.37 -5.64 -18.92
C SER A 117 0.42 -5.74 -17.40
N TYR A 118 0.32 -4.61 -16.70
CA TYR A 118 0.36 -4.50 -15.24
C TYR A 118 -0.85 -3.71 -14.71
N PRO A 119 -2.06 -4.31 -14.72
CA PRO A 119 -3.29 -3.58 -14.42
C PRO A 119 -3.50 -3.43 -12.90
N SER A 120 -2.77 -2.52 -12.26
CA SER A 120 -3.04 -2.17 -10.85
C SER A 120 -4.48 -1.67 -10.69
N ALA A 121 -5.25 -2.15 -9.73
CA ALA A 121 -6.67 -1.81 -9.64
C ALA A 121 -7.20 -1.87 -8.21
N LEU A 122 -8.07 -0.91 -7.88
CA LEU A 122 -8.87 -0.95 -6.67
C LEU A 122 -10.28 -1.46 -7.02
N THR A 123 -10.61 -2.63 -6.51
CA THR A 123 -11.99 -3.13 -6.50
C THR A 123 -12.71 -2.58 -5.28
N VAL A 124 -13.86 -1.94 -5.48
CA VAL A 124 -14.70 -1.39 -4.40
C VAL A 124 -16.07 -2.06 -4.46
N PRO A 125 -16.62 -2.56 -3.34
CA PRO A 125 -17.99 -3.05 -3.30
C PRO A 125 -18.95 -1.86 -3.41
N VAL A 126 -19.73 -1.81 -4.49
CA VAL A 126 -20.74 -0.76 -4.73
C VAL A 126 -22.13 -1.37 -4.66
N VAL A 127 -22.99 -0.81 -3.82
CA VAL A 127 -24.41 -1.16 -3.75
C VAL A 127 -25.15 -0.37 -4.82
N THR A 128 -25.78 -1.06 -5.77
CA THR A 128 -26.45 -0.45 -6.94
C THR A 128 -27.96 -0.25 -6.75
N LYS A 129 -28.54 -0.74 -5.65
CA LYS A 129 -29.97 -0.60 -5.31
C LYS A 129 -30.11 -0.28 -3.81
N PRO A 130 -30.97 0.67 -3.41
CA PRO A 130 -31.30 0.86 -2.00
C PRO A 130 -32.01 -0.36 -1.42
#